data_AF-A0A1Y4NLE2-F1
#
_entry.id   AF-A0A1Y4NLE2-F1
#
_cell.length_a   1.000
_cell.length_b   1.000
_cell.length_c   1.000
_cell.angle_alpha   90.00
_cell.angle_beta   90.00
_cell.angle_gamma   90.00
#
_symmetry.space_group_name_H-M   'P 1'
#
loop_
_entity.id
_entity.type
_entity.pdbx_description
1 polymer ?
#
loop_
_entity_poly.entity_id
_entity_poly.type
_entity_poly.pdbx_seq_one_letter_code
_entity_poly.pdbx_strand_id
1 'polypeptide(L)'
;MSRIWKKIRGRWQSYWQDDGDDPGMIHLSRQDKRSLLYGGFMVSMVTLFLLLAAVTVSNCRADRENAESLEKVLDMVNAYLATATEDEYEDVAETIRHDLVYSQYGEDIESLIQYIPNTADSCCLDREKFLSRINFVFLNTGEAYDLDILEAEDQTGEKSGGIQLTCGYDEISESSIRITEEGGEASGTAVLSRGRGIVSIHKMKGKFCDTCMQKILETVKEEAVGEAVIYDTVDKRFYPIAEGERQIGDYVFQTAYEQGNYEIQIEYVR
;
A
#
# COMPACT_ATOMS: atom_id res chain seq x y z
N MET A 1 -37.73 -8.97 37.52
CA MET A 1 -37.78 -7.50 37.73
C MET A 1 -39.11 -6.98 38.33
N SER A 2 -40.29 -7.52 37.97
CA SER A 2 -41.59 -6.98 38.39
C SER A 2 -41.87 -7.00 39.92
N ARG A 3 -41.41 -8.02 40.65
CA ARG A 3 -41.58 -8.10 42.13
C ARG A 3 -40.75 -7.09 42.91
N ILE A 4 -39.52 -6.85 42.47
CA ILE A 4 -38.60 -5.89 43.10
C ILE A 4 -39.13 -4.47 42.89
N TRP A 5 -39.58 -4.17 41.65
CA TRP A 5 -40.19 -2.88 41.32
C TRP A 5 -41.48 -2.62 42.12
N LYS A 6 -42.34 -3.64 42.31
CA LYS A 6 -43.52 -3.52 43.18
C LYS A 6 -43.15 -3.22 44.64
N LYS A 7 -42.10 -3.86 45.18
CA LYS A 7 -41.61 -3.57 46.55
C LYS A 7 -41.06 -2.15 46.69
N ILE A 8 -40.29 -1.70 45.70
CA ILE A 8 -39.72 -0.34 45.68
C ILE A 8 -40.85 0.69 45.57
N ARG A 9 -41.82 0.47 44.66
CA ARG A 9 -42.99 1.34 44.49
C ARG A 9 -43.85 1.43 45.74
N GLY A 10 -44.07 0.31 46.44
CA GLY A 10 -44.82 0.29 47.70
C GLY A 10 -44.12 1.06 48.82
N ARG A 11 -42.80 0.87 48.99
CA ARG A 11 -42.00 1.64 49.95
C ARG A 11 -41.96 3.12 49.61
N TRP A 12 -41.87 3.46 48.34
CA TRP A 12 -41.93 4.84 47.86
C TRP A 12 -43.29 5.48 48.16
N GLN A 13 -44.39 4.80 47.88
CA GLN A 13 -45.73 5.30 48.22
C GLN A 13 -45.92 5.51 49.72
N SER A 14 -45.43 4.57 50.56
CA SER A 14 -45.47 4.71 52.02
C SER A 14 -44.64 5.90 52.53
N TYR A 15 -43.51 6.19 51.88
CA TYR A 15 -42.68 7.36 52.21
C TYR A 15 -43.37 8.70 51.92
N TRP A 16 -44.21 8.75 50.87
CA TRP A 16 -44.93 9.95 50.41
C TRP A 16 -46.36 10.11 50.93
N GLN A 17 -46.87 9.18 51.75
CA GLN A 17 -48.16 9.37 52.43
C GLN A 17 -48.08 10.60 53.34
N ASP A 18 -49.08 11.49 53.22
CA ASP A 18 -49.21 12.71 54.02
C ASP A 18 -49.54 12.37 55.49
N ASP A 19 -49.17 13.27 56.40
CA ASP A 19 -49.33 13.13 57.85
C ASP A 19 -50.82 13.16 58.24
N GLY A 20 -51.49 12.02 58.18
CA GLY A 20 -52.71 11.76 58.94
C GLY A 20 -52.33 11.44 60.39
N ASP A 21 -53.16 11.87 61.33
CA ASP A 21 -52.94 11.70 62.78
C ASP A 21 -53.00 10.21 63.18
N ASP A 22 -51.89 9.50 62.98
CA ASP A 22 -51.74 8.06 63.22
C ASP A 22 -50.73 7.86 64.37
N PRO A 23 -51.20 7.65 65.62
CA PRO A 23 -50.37 7.78 66.84
C PRO A 23 -49.31 6.67 67.02
N GLY A 24 -49.20 5.73 66.09
CA GLY A 24 -48.25 4.61 66.13
C GLY A 24 -47.01 4.75 65.27
N MET A 25 -46.90 5.81 64.44
CA MET A 25 -45.82 5.94 63.46
C MET A 25 -45.13 7.31 63.57
N ILE A 26 -43.80 7.31 63.75
CA ILE A 26 -43.00 8.53 63.75
C ILE A 26 -42.75 8.93 62.28
N HIS A 27 -43.47 9.95 61.81
CA HIS A 27 -43.32 10.47 60.45
C HIS A 27 -42.32 11.65 60.41
N LEU A 28 -41.50 11.69 59.35
CA LEU A 28 -40.65 12.84 59.04
C LEU A 28 -41.49 13.94 58.37
N SER A 29 -41.25 15.20 58.75
CA SER A 29 -41.97 16.33 58.17
C SER A 29 -41.82 16.38 56.64
N ARG A 30 -42.84 16.88 55.93
CA ARG A 30 -42.81 17.02 54.46
C ARG A 30 -41.60 17.82 53.95
N GLN A 31 -41.11 18.77 54.75
CA GLN A 31 -39.94 19.58 54.44
C GLN A 31 -38.63 18.77 54.55
N ASP A 32 -38.52 17.90 55.56
CA ASP A 32 -37.36 17.02 55.76
C ASP A 32 -37.27 15.91 54.70
N LYS A 33 -38.41 15.39 54.24
CA LYS A 33 -38.45 14.42 53.13
C LYS A 33 -37.89 15.02 51.84
N ARG A 34 -38.19 16.30 51.56
CA ARG A 34 -37.67 17.01 50.39
C ARG A 34 -36.19 17.35 50.54
N SER A 35 -35.75 17.82 51.71
CA SER A 35 -34.34 18.17 51.94
C SER A 35 -33.40 16.97 51.81
N LEU A 36 -33.82 15.79 52.28
CA LEU A 36 -33.06 14.54 52.12
C LEU A 36 -32.93 14.11 50.65
N LEU A 37 -33.97 14.28 49.84
CA LEU A 37 -33.91 13.97 48.40
C LEU A 37 -33.01 14.94 47.64
N TYR A 38 -33.10 16.25 47.93
CA TYR A 38 -32.19 17.23 47.35
C TYR A 38 -30.75 16.98 47.80
N GLY A 39 -30.51 16.66 49.07
CA GLY A 39 -29.19 16.30 49.59
C GLY A 39 -28.62 15.06 48.88
N GLY A 40 -29.41 13.99 48.76
CA GLY A 40 -28.99 12.78 48.05
C GLY A 40 -28.72 13.01 46.56
N PHE A 41 -29.56 13.80 45.89
CA PHE A 41 -29.37 14.16 44.48
C PHE A 41 -28.09 14.98 44.27
N MET A 42 -27.84 15.97 45.13
CA MET A 42 -26.63 16.80 45.07
C MET A 42 -25.36 15.97 45.30
N VAL A 43 -25.37 15.06 46.28
CA VAL A 43 -24.24 14.15 46.52
C VAL A 43 -24.00 13.23 45.31
N SER A 44 -25.07 12.69 44.71
CA SER A 44 -24.94 11.83 43.52
C SER A 44 -24.40 12.58 42.30
N MET A 45 -24.77 13.85 42.11
CA MET A 45 -24.26 14.67 41.01
C MET A 45 -22.78 15.00 41.20
N VAL A 46 -22.36 15.29 42.44
CA VAL A 46 -20.96 15.55 42.78
C VAL A 46 -20.10 14.30 42.59
N THR A 47 -20.57 13.13 43.00
CA THR A 47 -19.81 11.88 42.80
C THR A 47 -19.68 11.52 41.31
N LEU A 48 -20.73 11.72 40.51
CA LEU A 48 -20.65 11.53 39.05
C LEU A 48 -19.65 12.49 38.41
N PHE A 49 -19.65 13.76 38.81
CA PHE A 49 -18.70 14.74 38.29
C PHE A 49 -17.24 14.36 38.63
N LEU A 50 -16.99 13.92 39.87
CA LEU A 50 -15.66 13.46 40.28
C LEU A 50 -15.20 12.21 39.51
N LEU A 51 -16.11 11.27 39.23
CA LEU A 51 -15.79 10.09 38.43
C LEU A 51 -15.46 10.46 36.98
N LEU A 52 -16.22 11.36 36.36
CA LEU A 52 -15.94 11.85 35.01
C LEU A 52 -14.59 12.58 34.95
N ALA A 53 -14.31 13.46 35.91
CA ALA A 53 -13.03 14.16 35.99
C ALA A 53 -11.85 13.19 36.16
N ALA A 54 -11.99 12.15 36.99
CA ALA A 54 -10.96 11.14 37.18
C ALA A 54 -10.67 10.35 35.88
N VAL A 55 -11.70 9.98 35.12
CA VAL A 55 -11.53 9.30 33.82
C VAL A 55 -10.86 10.23 32.80
N THR A 56 -11.27 11.50 32.72
CA THR A 56 -10.63 12.47 31.80
C THR A 56 -9.15 12.69 32.14
N VAL A 57 -8.81 12.81 33.43
CA VAL A 57 -7.41 12.94 33.87
C VAL A 57 -6.61 11.68 33.57
N SER A 58 -7.19 10.49 33.78
CA SER A 58 -6.54 9.21 33.46
C SER A 58 -6.26 9.08 31.96
N ASN A 59 -7.23 9.42 31.11
CA ASN A 59 -7.06 9.36 29.66
C ASN A 59 -6.02 10.39 29.18
N CYS A 60 -6.09 11.62 29.66
CA CYS A 60 -5.13 12.67 29.30
C CYS A 60 -3.70 12.32 29.74
N ARG A 61 -3.55 11.62 30.87
CA ARG A 61 -2.25 11.11 31.33
C ARG A 61 -1.77 9.92 30.48
N ALA A 62 -2.66 8.99 30.15
CA ALA A 62 -2.33 7.88 29.27
C ALA A 62 -1.93 8.35 27.86
N ASP A 63 -2.61 9.35 27.31
CA ASP A 63 -2.27 9.97 26.02
C ASP A 63 -0.87 10.62 26.07
N ARG A 64 -0.52 11.27 27.18
CA ARG A 64 0.81 11.83 27.38
C ARG A 64 1.89 10.76 27.51
N GLU A 65 1.62 9.71 28.29
CA GLU A 65 2.54 8.57 28.42
C GLU A 65 2.73 7.83 27.09
N ASN A 66 1.67 7.72 26.28
CA ASN A 66 1.72 7.16 24.93
C ASN A 66 2.51 8.05 23.96
N ALA A 67 2.34 9.38 24.03
CA ALA A 67 3.09 10.31 23.20
C ALA A 67 4.60 10.28 23.52
N GLU A 68 4.97 10.28 24.79
CA GLU A 68 6.37 10.14 25.23
C GLU A 68 6.97 8.77 24.85
N SER A 69 6.16 7.70 24.86
CA SER A 69 6.57 6.37 24.40
C SER A 69 6.83 6.35 22.88
N LEU A 70 5.95 6.97 22.10
CA LEU A 70 6.07 7.05 20.65
C LEU A 70 7.27 7.91 20.23
N GLU A 71 7.50 9.04 20.91
CA GLU A 71 8.69 9.88 20.69
C GLU A 71 9.98 9.11 20.96
N LYS A 72 10.05 8.31 22.04
CA LYS A 72 11.21 7.46 22.32
C LYS A 72 11.42 6.36 21.28
N VAL A 73 10.35 5.77 20.76
CA VAL A 73 10.45 4.77 19.69
C VAL A 73 10.94 5.45 18.40
N LEU A 74 10.44 6.64 18.07
CA LEU A 74 10.88 7.41 16.92
C LEU A 74 12.33 7.89 17.07
N ASP A 75 12.74 8.37 18.24
CA ASP A 75 14.10 8.77 18.53
C ASP A 75 15.05 7.57 18.55
N MET A 76 14.59 6.41 19.04
CA MET A 76 15.35 5.17 18.97
C MET A 76 15.52 4.74 17.51
N VAL A 77 14.46 4.73 16.71
CA VAL A 77 14.53 4.45 15.27
C VAL A 77 15.43 5.46 14.57
N ASN A 78 15.29 6.76 14.84
CA ASN A 78 16.14 7.83 14.30
C ASN A 78 17.59 7.71 14.74
N ALA A 79 17.86 7.29 15.97
CA ALA A 79 19.21 7.04 16.46
C ALA A 79 19.81 5.81 15.78
N TYR A 80 19.07 4.71 15.67
CA TYR A 80 19.48 3.53 14.89
C TYR A 80 19.75 3.89 13.43
N LEU A 81 18.88 4.70 12.82
CA LEU A 81 19.06 5.27 11.49
C LEU A 81 20.31 6.18 11.44
N ALA A 82 20.53 7.06 12.40
CA ALA A 82 21.65 8.00 12.37
C ALA A 82 23.01 7.35 12.69
N THR A 83 23.01 6.23 13.42
CA THR A 83 24.25 5.54 13.84
C THR A 83 24.61 4.33 13.00
N ALA A 84 23.70 3.83 12.16
CA ALA A 84 24.00 2.79 11.17
C ALA A 84 24.82 3.41 10.03
N THR A 85 25.95 2.81 9.69
CA THR A 85 26.74 3.18 8.50
C THR A 85 25.97 2.80 7.22
N GLU A 86 26.16 3.52 6.11
CA GLU A 86 25.40 3.33 4.85
C GLU A 86 25.31 1.86 4.38
N ASP A 87 26.33 1.06 4.68
CA ASP A 87 26.38 -0.37 4.32
C ASP A 87 25.41 -1.24 5.16
N GLU A 88 25.15 -0.90 6.43
CA GLU A 88 24.23 -1.65 7.33
C GLU A 88 22.76 -1.30 7.08
N TYR A 89 22.51 -0.17 6.40
CA TYR A 89 21.20 0.23 5.92
C TYR A 89 20.68 -0.64 4.78
N GLU A 90 21.57 -1.02 3.86
CA GLU A 90 21.18 -1.80 2.69
C GLU A 90 20.69 -3.19 3.14
N ASP A 91 21.44 -3.90 3.99
CA ASP A 91 21.13 -5.27 4.43
C ASP A 91 19.86 -5.39 5.32
N VAL A 92 19.71 -4.50 6.31
CA VAL A 92 18.57 -4.56 7.25
C VAL A 92 17.29 -4.05 6.58
N ALA A 93 17.40 -3.00 5.76
CA ALA A 93 16.26 -2.52 5.02
C ALA A 93 15.94 -3.42 3.82
N GLU A 94 16.91 -4.12 3.23
CA GLU A 94 16.67 -5.19 2.24
C GLU A 94 15.87 -6.33 2.86
N THR A 95 16.23 -6.77 4.07
CA THR A 95 15.50 -7.85 4.77
C THR A 95 14.07 -7.43 5.12
N ILE A 96 13.88 -6.21 5.65
CA ILE A 96 12.54 -5.66 5.97
C ILE A 96 11.73 -5.42 4.68
N ARG A 97 12.34 -4.93 3.60
CA ARG A 97 11.67 -4.73 2.31
C ARG A 97 11.33 -6.07 1.64
N HIS A 98 12.16 -7.09 1.74
CA HIS A 98 11.93 -8.40 1.11
C HIS A 98 10.69 -9.11 1.68
N ASP A 99 10.46 -9.00 2.99
CA ASP A 99 9.32 -9.62 3.68
C ASP A 99 7.99 -8.82 3.58
N LEU A 100 8.04 -7.52 3.28
CA LEU A 100 6.86 -6.63 3.35
C LEU A 100 6.23 -6.28 1.99
N VAL A 101 6.88 -6.59 0.87
CA VAL A 101 6.66 -5.81 -0.36
C VAL A 101 5.46 -6.20 -1.23
N TYR A 102 4.81 -7.35 -1.10
CA TYR A 102 3.55 -7.57 -1.85
C TYR A 102 2.59 -8.60 -1.22
N SER A 103 3.11 -9.63 -0.57
CA SER A 103 2.29 -10.78 -0.15
C SER A 103 1.40 -10.53 1.08
N GLN A 104 1.71 -9.54 1.93
CA GLN A 104 0.96 -9.30 3.18
C GLN A 104 0.01 -8.10 3.17
N TYR A 105 0.15 -7.14 2.23
CA TYR A 105 -0.56 -5.85 2.29
C TYR A 105 -1.42 -5.52 1.06
N GLY A 106 -1.71 -6.49 0.20
CA GLY A 106 -2.37 -6.31 -1.10
C GLY A 106 -3.67 -5.50 -1.11
N GLU A 107 -4.38 -5.35 0.02
CA GLU A 107 -5.64 -4.59 0.09
C GLU A 107 -5.46 -3.08 0.41
N ASP A 108 -4.31 -2.62 0.91
CA ASP A 108 -4.15 -1.23 1.41
C ASP A 108 -2.88 -0.52 0.89
N ILE A 109 -2.22 -1.07 -0.13
CA ILE A 109 -0.99 -0.48 -0.69
C ILE A 109 -1.21 0.95 -1.19
N GLU A 110 -2.31 1.24 -1.89
CA GLU A 110 -2.59 2.58 -2.43
C GLU A 110 -2.59 3.67 -1.33
N SER A 111 -3.08 3.32 -0.12
CA SER A 111 -3.09 4.23 1.03
C SER A 111 -1.72 4.38 1.71
N LEU A 112 -0.79 3.45 1.49
CA LEU A 112 0.58 3.50 2.01
C LEU A 112 1.54 4.22 1.05
N ILE A 113 1.34 4.10 -0.27
CA ILE A 113 2.20 4.73 -1.29
C ILE A 113 2.23 6.26 -1.16
N GLN A 114 1.13 6.89 -0.74
CA GLN A 114 1.05 8.34 -0.55
C GLN A 114 2.01 8.90 0.52
N TYR A 115 2.42 8.06 1.47
CA TYR A 115 3.34 8.46 2.54
C TYR A 115 4.81 8.31 2.16
N ILE A 116 5.11 7.63 1.04
CA ILE A 116 6.46 7.50 0.51
C ILE A 116 6.71 8.67 -0.46
N PRO A 117 7.61 9.61 -0.12
CA PRO A 117 7.93 10.72 -1.01
C PRO A 117 8.57 10.18 -2.30
N ASN A 118 8.20 10.75 -3.43
CA ASN A 118 8.84 10.47 -4.70
C ASN A 118 10.20 11.17 -4.73
N THR A 119 11.28 10.41 -4.92
CA THR A 119 12.66 10.90 -4.95
C THR A 119 13.23 10.88 -6.37
N ALA A 120 12.43 10.58 -7.39
CA ALA A 120 12.86 10.59 -8.78
C ALA A 120 13.06 12.03 -9.27
N ASP A 121 14.30 12.39 -9.63
CA ASP A 121 14.63 13.69 -10.22
C ASP A 121 13.91 13.93 -11.57
N SER A 122 13.71 12.86 -12.34
CA SER A 122 13.02 12.84 -13.63
C SER A 122 12.46 11.44 -13.88
N CYS A 123 11.26 11.32 -14.45
CA CYS A 123 10.70 10.02 -14.81
C CYS A 123 11.56 9.35 -15.90
N CYS A 124 11.93 8.08 -15.70
CA CYS A 124 12.70 7.33 -16.70
C CYS A 124 11.96 7.22 -18.04
N LEU A 125 10.62 7.22 -18.03
CA LEU A 125 9.77 7.06 -19.22
C LEU A 125 9.56 8.35 -20.02
N ASP A 126 9.91 9.51 -19.46
CA ASP A 126 9.83 10.80 -20.16
C ASP A 126 11.08 11.04 -21.05
N ARG A 127 12.05 10.14 -21.01
CA ARG A 127 13.30 10.21 -21.80
C ARG A 127 13.07 9.67 -23.22
N GLU A 128 12.20 10.34 -23.98
CA GLU A 128 11.81 9.96 -25.36
C GLU A 128 12.99 9.77 -26.32
N LYS A 129 14.18 10.32 -26.02
CA LYS A 129 15.37 10.18 -26.89
C LYS A 129 16.08 8.82 -26.80
N PHE A 130 15.81 8.03 -25.77
CA PHE A 130 16.52 6.77 -25.50
C PHE A 130 15.61 5.55 -25.57
N LEU A 131 14.31 5.75 -25.77
CA LEU A 131 13.33 4.68 -25.80
C LEU A 131 12.92 4.43 -27.25
N SER A 132 12.89 3.17 -27.65
CA SER A 132 12.29 2.74 -28.91
C SER A 132 10.76 2.89 -28.88
N ARG A 133 10.06 2.53 -29.95
CA ARG A 133 8.59 2.62 -29.98
C ARG A 133 7.95 1.76 -28.88
N ILE A 134 8.43 0.53 -28.72
CA ILE A 134 7.90 -0.44 -27.76
C ILE A 134 9.05 -0.93 -26.90
N ASN A 135 8.90 -0.79 -25.58
CA ASN A 135 9.95 -1.14 -24.62
C ASN A 135 9.40 -2.11 -23.58
N PHE A 136 10.21 -3.10 -23.22
CA PHE A 136 10.02 -3.88 -22.01
C PHE A 136 10.65 -3.13 -20.83
N VAL A 137 9.92 -2.93 -19.73
CA VAL A 137 10.39 -2.15 -18.59
C VAL A 137 10.33 -2.96 -17.30
N PHE A 138 11.46 -3.09 -16.61
CA PHE A 138 11.49 -3.61 -15.24
C PHE A 138 11.10 -2.52 -14.24
N LEU A 139 10.16 -2.85 -13.35
CA LEU A 139 9.61 -1.87 -12.42
C LEU A 139 10.57 -1.52 -11.28
N ASN A 140 11.43 -2.45 -10.87
CA ASN A 140 12.36 -2.21 -9.77
C ASN A 140 13.56 -1.36 -10.19
N THR A 141 14.11 -1.62 -11.37
CA THR A 141 15.31 -0.93 -11.86
C THR A 141 14.97 0.34 -12.65
N GLY A 142 13.79 0.36 -13.28
CA GLY A 142 13.39 1.39 -14.24
C GLY A 142 14.12 1.27 -15.58
N GLU A 143 14.82 0.16 -15.81
CA GLU A 143 15.50 -0.13 -17.07
C GLU A 143 14.48 -0.53 -18.14
N ALA A 144 14.66 0.04 -19.32
CA ALA A 144 13.87 -0.21 -20.50
C ALA A 144 14.73 -0.94 -21.53
N TYR A 145 14.17 -1.98 -22.13
CA TYR A 145 14.79 -2.81 -23.14
C TYR A 145 13.97 -2.72 -24.40
N ASP A 146 14.64 -2.45 -25.52
CA ASP A 146 13.97 -2.25 -26.80
C ASP A 146 13.33 -3.58 -27.28
N LEU A 147 12.07 -3.49 -27.71
CA LEU A 147 11.34 -4.57 -28.39
C LEU A 147 11.03 -4.21 -29.84
N ASP A 148 11.56 -3.08 -30.32
CA ASP A 148 11.38 -2.56 -31.67
C ASP A 148 12.42 -3.19 -32.61
N ILE A 149 12.05 -4.31 -33.22
CA ILE A 149 12.97 -5.13 -34.03
C ILE A 149 13.40 -4.44 -35.33
N LEU A 150 12.68 -3.39 -35.76
CA LEU A 150 13.04 -2.62 -36.94
C LEU A 150 13.86 -1.39 -36.53
N GLU A 151 15.16 -1.46 -36.74
CA GLU A 151 16.00 -0.26 -36.67
C GLU A 151 15.53 0.76 -37.71
N ALA A 152 15.32 2.00 -37.27
CA ALA A 152 14.80 3.11 -38.08
C ALA A 152 15.70 3.52 -39.28
N GLU A 153 16.87 2.90 -39.47
CA GLU A 153 17.87 3.29 -40.49
C GLU A 153 18.10 2.30 -41.64
N ASP A 154 17.56 1.08 -41.63
CA ASP A 154 17.89 0.08 -42.67
C ASP A 154 16.96 0.08 -43.90
N GLN A 155 16.77 1.27 -44.49
CA GLN A 155 16.29 1.39 -45.88
C GLN A 155 17.43 1.40 -46.91
N THR A 156 18.69 1.45 -46.48
CA THR A 156 19.86 1.45 -47.39
C THR A 156 21.12 0.91 -46.72
N GLY A 157 21.32 -0.40 -46.67
CA GLY A 157 22.60 -0.98 -46.25
C GLY A 157 22.49 -2.50 -46.06
N GLU A 158 23.58 -3.22 -46.29
CA GLU A 158 23.64 -4.69 -46.24
C GLU A 158 23.16 -5.24 -44.89
N LYS A 159 22.07 -6.05 -44.92
CA LYS A 159 21.64 -6.87 -43.78
C LYS A 159 22.80 -7.77 -43.33
N SER A 160 23.50 -7.36 -42.28
CA SER A 160 24.40 -8.26 -41.56
C SER A 160 23.51 -9.30 -40.88
N GLY A 161 23.56 -10.56 -41.33
CA GLY A 161 22.82 -11.68 -40.75
C GLY A 161 23.33 -12.09 -39.37
N GLY A 162 23.48 -11.12 -38.47
CA GLY A 162 23.88 -11.31 -37.08
C GLY A 162 22.66 -11.49 -36.19
N ILE A 163 22.82 -12.29 -35.14
CA ILE A 163 21.86 -12.37 -34.04
C ILE A 163 22.25 -11.30 -33.02
N GLN A 164 21.36 -10.36 -32.73
CA GLN A 164 21.51 -9.40 -31.65
C GLN A 164 20.89 -9.98 -30.37
N LEU A 165 21.65 -9.92 -29.28
CA LEU A 165 21.26 -10.48 -27.99
C LEU A 165 21.34 -9.40 -26.93
N THR A 166 20.20 -9.07 -26.33
CA THR A 166 20.09 -8.13 -25.22
C THR A 166 19.63 -8.89 -23.98
N CYS A 167 20.34 -8.72 -22.87
CA CYS A 167 20.02 -9.37 -21.60
C CYS A 167 19.83 -8.33 -20.50
N GLY A 168 18.82 -8.54 -19.67
CA GLY A 168 18.53 -7.73 -18.50
C GLY A 168 18.32 -8.57 -17.27
N TYR A 169 18.63 -8.02 -16.10
CA TYR A 169 18.44 -8.69 -14.83
C TYR A 169 17.97 -7.71 -13.76
N ASP A 170 16.97 -8.13 -12.98
CA ASP A 170 16.49 -7.42 -11.81
C ASP A 170 16.74 -8.26 -10.56
N GLU A 171 17.66 -7.81 -9.73
CA GLU A 171 18.06 -8.48 -8.49
C GLU A 171 16.91 -8.63 -7.49
N ILE A 172 15.96 -7.68 -7.46
CA ILE A 172 14.90 -7.66 -6.46
C ILE A 172 13.82 -8.69 -6.80
N SER A 173 13.38 -8.71 -8.06
CA SER A 173 12.43 -9.72 -8.51
C SER A 173 13.11 -11.06 -8.84
N GLU A 174 14.44 -11.10 -8.87
CA GLU A 174 15.26 -12.18 -9.43
C GLU A 174 14.84 -12.57 -10.85
N SER A 175 14.28 -11.62 -11.61
CA SER A 175 13.80 -11.86 -12.97
C SER A 175 14.86 -11.46 -13.99
N SER A 176 14.95 -12.23 -15.07
CA SER A 176 15.83 -11.90 -16.19
C SER A 176 15.05 -11.86 -17.49
N ILE A 177 15.44 -10.95 -18.36
CA ILE A 177 14.95 -10.91 -19.73
C ILE A 177 16.09 -11.20 -20.70
N ARG A 178 15.78 -11.97 -21.73
CA ARG A 178 16.66 -12.21 -22.88
C ARG A 178 15.90 -11.92 -24.16
N ILE A 179 16.35 -10.92 -24.91
CA ILE A 179 15.79 -10.52 -26.19
C ILE A 179 16.77 -10.96 -27.27
N THR A 180 16.26 -11.71 -28.23
CA THR A 180 17.01 -12.21 -29.39
C THR A 180 16.36 -11.69 -30.64
N GLU A 181 17.10 -10.91 -31.40
CA GLU A 181 16.68 -10.36 -32.69
C GLU A 181 17.50 -11.03 -33.79
N GLU A 182 16.83 -11.67 -34.75
CA GLU A 182 17.50 -12.33 -35.85
C GLU A 182 17.61 -11.36 -37.03
N GLY A 183 18.84 -10.89 -37.30
CA GLY A 183 19.12 -9.92 -38.35
C GLY A 183 18.65 -10.40 -39.72
N GLY A 184 17.53 -9.85 -40.18
CA GLY A 184 17.00 -10.07 -41.52
C GLY A 184 15.56 -10.57 -41.59
N GLU A 185 15.03 -11.14 -40.50
CA GLU A 185 13.61 -11.43 -40.35
C GLU A 185 12.92 -10.29 -39.58
N ALA A 186 11.66 -10.01 -39.90
CA ALA A 186 10.87 -8.99 -39.19
C ALA A 186 10.25 -9.59 -37.92
N SER A 187 11.04 -10.41 -37.21
CA SER A 187 10.65 -11.24 -36.08
C SER A 187 11.75 -11.24 -35.02
N GLY A 188 11.36 -11.40 -33.76
CA GLY A 188 12.26 -11.48 -32.63
C GLY A 188 11.58 -12.14 -31.45
N THR A 189 12.39 -12.64 -30.52
CA THR A 189 11.90 -13.39 -29.37
C THR A 189 12.46 -12.79 -28.08
N ALA A 190 11.57 -12.45 -27.15
CA ALA A 190 11.92 -12.06 -25.79
C ALA A 190 11.49 -13.15 -24.80
N VAL A 191 12.41 -13.61 -23.96
CA VAL A 191 12.17 -14.60 -22.92
C VAL A 191 12.33 -13.95 -21.56
N LEU A 192 11.25 -13.93 -20.78
CA LEU A 192 11.24 -13.50 -19.38
C LEU A 192 11.27 -14.72 -18.46
N SER A 193 12.37 -14.89 -17.74
CA SER A 193 12.51 -15.87 -16.68
C SER A 193 12.23 -15.23 -15.32
N ARG A 194 11.27 -15.78 -14.60
CA ARG A 194 10.83 -15.24 -13.31
C ARG A 194 11.54 -15.90 -12.14
N GLY A 195 11.91 -15.09 -11.16
CA GLY A 195 12.42 -15.54 -9.87
C GLY A 195 11.36 -15.39 -8.78
N ARG A 196 11.56 -14.41 -7.89
CA ARG A 196 10.64 -14.09 -6.78
C ARG A 196 9.45 -13.24 -7.20
N GLY A 197 9.55 -12.48 -8.29
CA GLY A 197 8.46 -11.65 -8.81
C GLY A 197 8.06 -10.46 -7.89
N ILE A 198 9.01 -9.96 -7.10
CA ILE A 198 8.80 -8.92 -6.09
C ILE A 198 8.88 -7.53 -6.72
N VAL A 199 8.02 -6.59 -6.31
CA VAL A 199 7.99 -5.20 -6.83
C VAL A 199 8.16 -4.17 -5.72
N SER A 200 9.34 -3.58 -5.61
CA SER A 200 9.68 -2.57 -4.62
C SER A 200 9.16 -1.18 -4.99
N ILE A 201 8.10 -0.73 -4.31
CA ILE A 201 7.57 0.63 -4.44
C ILE A 201 8.63 1.69 -4.12
N HIS A 202 9.49 1.47 -3.14
CA HIS A 202 10.56 2.41 -2.79
C HIS A 202 11.53 2.64 -3.95
N LYS A 203 11.90 1.58 -4.68
CA LYS A 203 12.76 1.71 -5.86
C LYS A 203 11.99 2.33 -7.02
N MET A 204 10.72 1.97 -7.24
CA MET A 204 9.86 2.62 -8.23
C MET A 204 9.77 4.14 -8.00
N LYS A 205 9.58 4.58 -6.75
CA LYS A 205 9.53 6.00 -6.34
C LYS A 205 10.83 6.76 -6.57
N GLY A 206 11.94 6.08 -6.83
CA GLY A 206 13.20 6.69 -7.25
C GLY A 206 13.41 6.76 -8.76
N LYS A 207 12.51 6.16 -9.57
CA LYS A 207 12.66 6.01 -11.03
C LYS A 207 11.49 6.57 -11.84
N PHE A 208 10.27 6.42 -11.34
CA PHE A 208 9.04 6.78 -12.02
C PHE A 208 8.34 7.95 -11.30
N CYS A 209 7.68 8.81 -12.07
CA CYS A 209 6.79 9.81 -11.48
C CYS A 209 5.52 9.16 -10.93
N ASP A 210 4.84 9.83 -10.01
CA ASP A 210 3.63 9.30 -9.36
C ASP A 210 2.52 8.93 -10.34
N THR A 211 2.35 9.73 -11.40
CA THR A 211 1.36 9.45 -12.45
C THR A 211 1.68 8.19 -13.24
N CYS A 212 2.96 7.95 -13.57
CA CYS A 212 3.38 6.73 -14.26
C CYS A 212 3.23 5.52 -13.34
N MET A 213 3.66 5.61 -12.08
CA MET A 213 3.51 4.51 -11.12
C MET A 213 2.06 4.12 -10.93
N GLN A 214 1.15 5.08 -10.79
CA GLN A 214 -0.26 4.77 -10.63
C GLN A 214 -0.79 3.95 -11.83
N LYS A 215 -0.51 4.40 -13.05
CA LYS A 215 -0.91 3.67 -14.27
C LYS A 215 -0.29 2.27 -14.35
N ILE A 216 0.99 2.14 -14.00
CA ILE A 216 1.69 0.86 -13.97
C ILE A 216 1.02 -0.10 -12.98
N LEU A 217 0.80 0.35 -11.74
CA LEU A 217 0.21 -0.45 -10.68
C LEU A 217 -1.23 -0.87 -11.03
N GLU A 218 -2.02 0.03 -11.62
CA GLU A 218 -3.35 -0.30 -12.15
C GLU A 218 -3.28 -1.37 -13.27
N THR A 219 -2.23 -1.33 -14.09
CA THR A 219 -2.03 -2.27 -15.19
C THR A 219 -1.66 -3.67 -14.70
N VAL A 220 -0.89 -3.79 -13.62
CA VAL A 220 -0.37 -5.08 -13.12
C VAL A 220 -1.17 -5.67 -11.94
N LYS A 221 -2.17 -4.96 -11.42
CA LYS A 221 -2.87 -5.29 -10.16
C LYS A 221 -3.45 -6.71 -10.10
N GLU A 222 -3.94 -7.23 -11.22
CA GLU A 222 -4.59 -8.56 -11.30
C GLU A 222 -3.85 -9.52 -12.24
N GLU A 223 -2.64 -9.17 -12.66
CA GLU A 223 -1.90 -9.87 -13.69
C GLU A 223 -0.86 -10.81 -13.08
N ALA A 224 -0.53 -11.90 -13.78
CA ALA A 224 0.38 -12.91 -13.27
C ALA A 224 1.81 -12.38 -13.11
N VAL A 225 2.21 -11.44 -13.97
CA VAL A 225 3.51 -10.76 -13.96
C VAL A 225 3.31 -9.35 -13.39
N GLY A 226 3.88 -9.12 -12.21
CA GLY A 226 3.79 -7.83 -11.51
C GLY A 226 5.03 -6.98 -11.71
N GLU A 227 6.18 -7.61 -11.98
CA GLU A 227 7.51 -7.01 -11.94
C GLU A 227 7.96 -6.30 -13.21
N ALA A 228 7.22 -6.46 -14.30
CA ALA A 228 7.55 -5.86 -15.59
C ALA A 228 6.30 -5.52 -16.41
N VAL A 229 6.45 -4.54 -17.31
CA VAL A 229 5.40 -4.08 -18.22
C VAL A 229 5.95 -3.81 -19.61
N ILE A 230 5.09 -3.87 -20.61
CA ILE A 230 5.39 -3.36 -21.96
C ILE A 230 4.88 -1.91 -22.03
N TYR A 231 5.73 -1.00 -22.47
CA TYR A 231 5.44 0.43 -22.60
C TYR A 231 5.50 0.87 -24.06
N ASP A 232 4.41 1.42 -24.56
CA ASP A 232 4.33 2.09 -25.86
C ASP A 232 4.61 3.59 -25.66
N THR A 233 5.69 4.08 -26.29
CA THR A 233 6.11 5.48 -26.19
C THR A 233 5.24 6.44 -27.01
N VAL A 234 4.57 5.95 -28.05
CA VAL A 234 3.70 6.74 -28.93
C VAL A 234 2.36 6.99 -28.25
N ASP A 235 1.71 5.92 -27.79
CA ASP A 235 0.41 5.99 -27.13
C ASP A 235 0.53 6.30 -25.62
N LYS A 236 1.76 6.31 -25.08
CA LYS A 236 2.09 6.48 -23.65
C LYS A 236 1.26 5.57 -22.75
N ARG A 237 1.15 4.31 -23.18
CA ARG A 237 0.30 3.29 -22.57
C ARG A 237 1.11 2.09 -22.08
N PHE A 238 0.69 1.56 -20.94
CA PHE A 238 1.25 0.37 -20.34
C PHE A 238 0.38 -0.84 -20.66
N TYR A 239 1.04 -1.97 -20.89
CA TYR A 239 0.43 -3.24 -21.19
C TYR A 239 1.02 -4.31 -20.26
N PRO A 240 0.19 -5.15 -19.65
CA PRO A 240 0.70 -6.23 -18.80
C PRO A 240 1.23 -7.38 -19.65
N ILE A 241 2.15 -8.16 -19.09
CA ILE A 241 2.64 -9.38 -19.72
C ILE A 241 1.68 -10.50 -19.35
N ALA A 242 0.81 -10.85 -20.30
CA ALA A 242 -0.24 -11.84 -20.14
C ALA A 242 -0.23 -12.80 -21.33
N GLU A 243 -0.59 -14.06 -21.10
CA GLU A 243 -0.68 -15.06 -22.16
C GLU A 243 -1.70 -14.68 -23.24
N GLY A 244 -1.36 -14.97 -24.49
CA GLY A 244 -2.20 -14.72 -25.65
C GLY A 244 -1.55 -13.79 -26.68
N GLU A 245 -2.32 -13.50 -27.72
CA GLU A 245 -1.94 -12.60 -28.81
C GLU A 245 -2.40 -11.17 -28.50
N ARG A 246 -1.51 -10.20 -28.70
CA ARG A 246 -1.81 -8.78 -28.54
C ARG A 246 -1.15 -7.97 -29.63
N GLN A 247 -1.93 -7.12 -30.28
CA GLN A 247 -1.42 -6.14 -31.24
C GLN A 247 -1.15 -4.80 -30.54
N ILE A 248 0.06 -4.26 -30.71
CA ILE A 248 0.46 -2.92 -30.26
C ILE A 248 1.06 -2.20 -31.45
N GLY A 249 0.32 -1.25 -32.02
CA GLY A 249 0.71 -0.59 -33.26
C GLY A 249 0.84 -1.57 -34.43
N ASP A 250 2.02 -1.59 -35.04
CA ASP A 250 2.34 -2.44 -36.20
C ASP A 250 2.99 -3.79 -35.80
N TYR A 251 3.03 -4.08 -34.51
CA TYR A 251 3.62 -5.29 -33.93
C TYR A 251 2.56 -6.19 -33.32
N VAL A 252 2.71 -7.49 -33.54
CA VAL A 252 1.94 -8.54 -32.87
C VAL A 252 2.85 -9.26 -31.89
N PHE A 253 2.41 -9.30 -30.63
CA PHE A 253 3.07 -9.96 -29.52
C PHE A 253 2.29 -11.23 -29.19
N GLN A 254 2.90 -12.38 -29.40
CA GLN A 254 2.35 -13.66 -28.97
C GLN A 254 3.10 -14.13 -27.73
N THR A 255 2.42 -14.08 -26.58
CA THR A 255 3.01 -14.47 -25.29
C THR A 255 2.52 -15.87 -24.91
N ALA A 256 3.46 -16.78 -24.65
CA ALA A 256 3.20 -18.13 -24.16
C ALA A 256 3.98 -18.37 -22.86
N TYR A 257 3.39 -19.11 -21.92
CA TYR A 257 4.08 -19.55 -20.71
C TYR A 257 4.55 -20.98 -20.87
N GLU A 258 5.87 -21.16 -21.02
CA GLU A 258 6.50 -22.46 -21.24
C GLU A 258 7.64 -22.69 -20.25
N GLN A 259 7.62 -23.87 -19.60
CA GLN A 259 8.70 -24.33 -18.72
C GLN A 259 9.09 -23.36 -17.59
N GLY A 260 8.15 -22.54 -17.11
CA GLY A 260 8.42 -21.56 -16.05
C GLY A 260 8.82 -20.17 -16.54
N ASN A 261 8.89 -19.96 -17.86
CA ASN A 261 9.25 -18.69 -18.48
C ASN A 261 8.11 -18.17 -19.36
N TYR A 262 8.05 -16.85 -19.53
CA TYR A 262 7.19 -16.22 -20.52
C TYR A 262 8.00 -15.98 -21.79
N GLU A 263 7.64 -16.66 -22.87
CA GLU A 263 8.19 -16.43 -24.19
C GLU A 263 7.26 -15.50 -24.97
N ILE A 264 7.81 -14.40 -25.47
CA ILE A 264 7.12 -13.36 -26.21
C ILE A 264 7.71 -13.37 -27.62
N GLN A 265 6.96 -13.90 -28.57
CA GLN A 265 7.27 -13.77 -29.99
C GLN A 265 6.74 -12.44 -30.49
N ILE A 266 7.57 -11.72 -31.23
CA ILE A 266 7.29 -10.38 -31.70
C ILE A 266 7.40 -10.43 -33.22
N GLU A 267 6.31 -10.12 -33.89
CA GLU A 267 6.23 -10.10 -35.35
C GLU A 267 5.78 -8.73 -35.84
N TYR A 268 6.41 -8.23 -36.89
CA TYR A 268 6.00 -7.02 -37.57
C TYR A 268 5.02 -7.33 -38.71
N VAL A 269 3.84 -6.70 -38.72
CA VAL A 269 2.71 -7.11 -39.57
C VAL A 269 2.41 -6.12 -40.72
N ARG A 270 3.41 -5.37 -41.20
CA ARG A 270 3.19 -4.34 -42.24
C ARG A 270 3.39 -4.82 -43.67
#